data_AF-A0A1I2KXK1-F1
#
_entry.id   AF-A0A1I2KXK1-F1
#
_cell.length_a   1.000
_cell.length_b   1.000
_cell.length_c   1.000
_cell.angle_alpha   90.00
_cell.angle_beta   90.00
_cell.angle_gamma   90.00
#
_symmetry.space_group_name_H-M   'P 1'
#
loop_
_entity.id
_entity.type
_entity.pdbx_description
1 polymer ?
#
loop_
_entity_poly.entity_id
_entity_poly.type
_entity_poly.pdbx_seq_one_letter_code
_entity_poly.pdbx_strand_id
1 'polypeptide(L)' 'MEELNGIPEQDFQELSRYLGKEKAMEYIKKEKYNYGAVVNKLIFLRLKDYSKRKPIVFWTLLIFLMLLLGYYIFDTIHY' A
#
# COMPACT_ATOMS: atom_id res chain seq x y z
N MET A 1 -16.94 -22.72 -1.53
CA MET A 1 -16.23 -21.46 -1.81
C MET A 1 -15.07 -21.41 -0.83
N GLU A 2 -13.81 -21.28 -1.27
CA GLU A 2 -12.67 -21.14 -0.33
C GLU A 2 -12.92 -19.88 0.50
N GLU A 3 -13.14 -20.06 1.81
CA GLU A 3 -13.43 -18.98 2.74
C GLU A 3 -12.24 -18.02 2.76
N LEU A 4 -12.46 -16.77 2.36
CA LEU A 4 -11.45 -15.71 2.39
C LEU A 4 -11.02 -15.31 3.82
N ASN A 5 -11.38 -16.09 4.86
CA ASN A 5 -10.92 -16.02 6.26
C ASN A 5 -10.54 -14.60 6.73
N GLY A 6 -11.53 -13.71 6.78
CA GLY A 6 -11.36 -12.34 7.28
C GLY A 6 -10.82 -11.31 6.28
N ILE A 7 -10.58 -11.70 5.02
CA ILE A 7 -10.24 -10.80 3.93
C ILE A 7 -11.52 -10.41 3.19
N PRO A 8 -11.87 -9.12 3.12
CA PRO A 8 -12.99 -8.64 2.34
C PRO A 8 -12.85 -9.02 0.87
N GLU A 9 -13.95 -9.42 0.24
CA GLU A 9 -13.95 -9.83 -1.16
C GLU A 9 -13.46 -8.72 -2.10
N GLN A 10 -13.78 -7.46 -1.79
CA GLN A 10 -13.33 -6.30 -2.56
C GLN A 10 -11.80 -6.20 -2.60
N ASP A 11 -11.14 -6.39 -1.46
CA ASP A 11 -9.68 -6.35 -1.36
C ASP A 11 -9.04 -7.55 -2.09
N PHE A 12 -9.67 -8.72 -2.01
CA PHE A 12 -9.24 -9.87 -2.80
C PHE A 12 -9.37 -9.63 -4.31
N GLN A 13 -10.49 -9.05 -4.76
CA GLN A 13 -10.72 -8.71 -6.17
C GLN A 13 -9.69 -7.69 -6.65
N GLU A 14 -9.38 -6.68 -5.84
CA GLU A 14 -8.40 -5.67 -6.20
C GLU A 14 -6.96 -6.23 -6.21
N LEU A 15 -6.61 -7.07 -5.23
CA LEU A 15 -5.32 -7.74 -5.20
C LEU A 15 -5.17 -8.66 -6.43
N SER A 16 -6.25 -9.36 -6.79
CA SER A 16 -6.34 -10.18 -8.00
C SER A 16 -6.20 -9.35 -9.27
N ARG A 17 -6.70 -8.10 -9.28
CA ARG A 17 -6.52 -7.18 -10.42
C ARG A 17 -5.05 -6.81 -10.63
N TYR A 18 -4.30 -6.61 -9.54
CA TYR A 18 -2.90 -6.22 -9.61
C TYR A 18 -1.93 -7.40 -9.85
N LEU A 19 -2.20 -8.56 -9.27
CA LEU A 19 -1.27 -9.71 -9.29
C LEU A 19 -1.73 -10.86 -10.19
N GLY A 20 -3.00 -10.90 -10.57
CA GLY A 20 -3.67 -12.09 -11.10
C GLY A 20 -4.25 -12.95 -9.98
N LYS A 21 -5.40 -13.59 -10.23
CA LYS A 21 -6.18 -14.35 -9.23
C LYS A 21 -5.38 -15.45 -8.54
N GLU A 22 -4.58 -16.20 -9.29
CA GLU A 22 -3.74 -17.29 -8.74
C GLU A 22 -2.68 -16.75 -7.78
N LYS A 23 -1.95 -15.70 -8.18
CA LYS A 23 -0.90 -15.09 -7.36
C LYS A 23 -1.46 -14.35 -6.15
N ALA A 24 -2.64 -13.75 -6.27
CA ALA A 24 -3.33 -13.14 -5.14
C ALA A 24 -3.70 -14.18 -4.09
N MET A 25 -4.22 -15.34 -4.51
CA MET A 25 -4.53 -16.46 -3.61
C MET A 25 -3.26 -17.06 -3.00
N GLU A 26 -2.18 -17.23 -3.78
CA GLU A 26 -0.88 -17.68 -3.28
C GLU A 26 -0.32 -16.73 -2.21
N TYR A 27 -0.40 -15.43 -2.45
CA TYR A 27 0.04 -14.40 -1.50
C TYR A 27 -0.75 -14.48 -0.19
N ILE A 28 -2.08 -14.58 -0.27
CA ILE A 28 -2.95 -14.68 0.91
C ILE A 28 -2.63 -15.95 1.72
N LYS A 29 -2.44 -17.09 1.04
CA LYS A 29 -2.05 -18.35 1.70
C LYS A 29 -0.68 -18.22 2.37
N LYS A 30 0.29 -17.59 1.71
CA LYS A 30 1.64 -17.34 2.25
C LYS A 30 1.59 -16.47 3.52
N GLU A 31 0.78 -15.42 3.51
CA GLU A 31 0.59 -14.52 4.66
C GLU A 31 -0.38 -15.09 5.70
N LYS A 32 -0.78 -16.37 5.58
CA LYS A 32 -1.70 -17.06 6.50
C LYS A 32 -3.02 -16.32 6.71
N TYR A 33 -3.58 -15.74 5.64
CA TYR A 33 -4.81 -14.95 5.67
C TYR A 33 -4.72 -13.70 6.59
N ASN A 34 -3.52 -13.19 6.85
CA ASN A 34 -3.34 -11.95 7.59
C ASN A 34 -3.82 -10.76 6.76
N TYR A 35 -4.99 -10.22 7.12
CA TYR A 35 -5.58 -9.08 6.44
C TYR A 35 -4.67 -7.84 6.44
N GLY A 36 -3.92 -7.58 7.52
CA GLY A 36 -2.99 -6.44 7.57
C GLY A 36 -1.88 -6.54 6.52
N ALA A 37 -1.35 -7.74 6.27
CA ALA A 37 -0.37 -7.97 5.22
C ALA A 37 -0.95 -7.74 3.82
N VAL A 38 -2.19 -8.21 3.60
CA VAL A 38 -2.93 -8.00 2.34
C VAL A 38 -3.16 -6.52 2.06
N VAL A 39 -3.62 -5.77 3.07
CA VAL A 39 -3.83 -4.31 2.96
C VAL A 39 -2.52 -3.59 2.68
N ASN A 40 -1.44 -3.92 3.39
CA ASN A 40 -0.12 -3.32 3.14
C ASN A 40 0.35 -3.59 1.71
N LYS A 41 0.12 -4.81 1.20
CA LYS A 41 0.45 -5.16 -0.18
C LYS A 41 -0.37 -4.35 -1.19
N LEU A 42 -1.67 -4.19 -0.96
CA LEU A 42 -2.55 -3.38 -1.79
C LEU A 42 -2.12 -1.91 -1.81
N ILE A 43 -1.85 -1.33 -0.65
CA ILE A 43 -1.35 0.05 -0.53
C ILE A 43 -0.06 0.21 -1.34
N PHE A 44 0.89 -0.72 -1.19
CA PHE A 44 2.13 -0.70 -1.95
C PHE A 44 1.89 -0.75 -3.47
N LEU A 45 0.99 -1.63 -3.93
CA LEU A 45 0.67 -1.77 -5.35
C LEU A 45 -0.01 -0.50 -5.89
N ARG A 46 -0.97 0.07 -5.15
CA ARG A 46 -1.61 1.35 -5.49
C ARG A 46 -0.59 2.49 -5.56
N LEU A 47 0.31 2.61 -4.59
CA LEU A 47 1.37 3.62 -4.58
C LEU A 47 2.32 3.45 -5.76
N LYS A 48 2.71 2.21 -6.08
CA LYS A 48 3.56 1.90 -7.24
C LYS A 48 2.89 2.29 -8.55
N ASP A 49 1.61 1.97 -8.72
CA ASP A 49 0.85 2.33 -9.92
C ASP A 49 0.66 3.85 -10.04
N TYR A 50 0.38 4.51 -8.92
CA TYR A 50 0.26 5.97 -8.85
C TYR A 50 1.58 6.67 -9.19
N SER A 51 2.69 6.18 -8.62
CA SER A 51 4.05 6.67 -8.90
C SER A 51 4.40 6.55 -10.40
N LYS A 52 3.95 5.48 -11.07
CA LYS A 52 4.16 5.33 -12.52
C LYS A 52 3.26 6.23 -13.37
N ARG A 53 1.99 6.37 -13.00
CA ARG A 53 1.01 7.17 -13.78
C ARG A 53 1.23 8.67 -13.62
N LYS A 54 1.58 9.14 -12.42
CA LYS A 54 1.79 10.56 -12.09
C LYS A 54 3.07 10.71 -11.27
N PRO A 55 4.25 10.47 -11.88
CA PRO A 55 5.52 10.51 -11.16
C PRO A 55 5.75 11.87 -10.53
N ILE A 56 5.51 12.96 -11.26
CA ILE A 56 5.72 14.32 -10.77
C ILE A 56 4.90 14.57 -9.50
N VAL A 57 3.59 14.29 -9.52
CA VAL A 57 2.72 14.51 -8.35
C VAL A 57 3.18 13.66 -7.15
N PHE A 58 3.57 12.42 -7.39
CA PHE A 58 4.10 11.54 -6.34
C PHE A 58 5.39 12.10 -5.71
N TRP A 59 6.35 12.57 -6.53
CA TRP A 59 7.58 13.19 -6.04
C TRP A 59 7.32 14.52 -5.32
N THR A 60 6.41 15.35 -5.82
CA THR A 60 6.02 16.60 -5.15
C THR A 60 5.44 16.32 -3.76
N LEU A 61 4.63 15.27 -3.64
CA LEU A 61 4.03 14.85 -2.35
C LEU A 61 5.11 14.36 -1.37
N LEU A 62 6.11 13.62 -1.86
CA LEU A 62 7.27 13.19 -1.06
C LEU A 62 8.13 14.37 -0.57
N ILE A 63 8.42 15.33 -1.45
CA ILE A 63 9.19 16.53 -1.10
C ILE A 63 8.41 17.34 -0.06
N PHE A 64 7.11 17.52 -0.26
CA PHE A 64 6.27 18.23 0.70
C PHE A 64 6.26 17.55 2.07
N LEU A 65 6.19 16.21 2.12
CA LEU A 65 6.28 15.45 3.36
C LEU A 65 7.63 15.64 4.06
N MET A 66 8.74 15.65 3.31
CA MET A 66 10.07 15.92 3.88
C MET A 66 10.19 17.34 4.43
N LEU A 67 9.59 18.34 3.78
CA LEU A 67 9.60 19.72 4.28
C LEU A 67 8.83 19.84 5.61
N LEU A 68 7.68 19.17 5.74
CA LEU A 68 6.92 19.14 7.00
C LEU A 68 7.71 18.46 8.14
N LEU A 69 8.37 17.33 7.85
CA LEU A 69 9.21 16.66 8.84
C LEU A 69 10.43 17.50 9.22
N GLY A 70 11.08 18.12 8.23
CA GLY A 70 12.20 19.03 8.45
C GLY A 70 11.79 20.21 9.34
N TYR A 71 10.62 20.80 9.09
CA TYR A 71 10.06 21.86 9.94
C TYR A 71 9.83 21.39 11.37
N TYR A 72 9.19 20.24 11.57
CA TYR A 72 8.90 19.72 12.91
C TYR A 72 10.18 19.40 13.70
N ILE A 73 11.19 18.82 13.04
CA ILE A 73 12.49 18.53 13.67
C ILE A 73 13.22 19.84 14.01
N PHE A 74 13.23 20.82 13.11
CA PHE A 74 13.86 22.11 13.35
C PHE A 74 13.21 22.85 14.52
N ASP A 75 11.88 22.88 14.56
CA ASP A 75 11.09 23.45 15.65
C ASP A 75 11.38 22.75 16.98
N THR A 76 11.39 21.41 16.99
CA THR A 76 11.72 20.60 18.19
C THR A 76 13.16 20.85 18.69
N ILE A 77 14.10 21.21 17.81
CA ILE A 77 15.50 21.47 18.19
C ILE A 77 15.69 22.92 18.68
N HIS A 78 14.87 23.87 18.22
CA HIS A 78 14.98 25.30 18.56
C HIS A 78 14.02 25.74 19.70
N TYR A 79 13.32 24.78 20.32
CA TYR A 79 12.50 24.94 21.52
C TYR A 79 13.16 24.24 22.71
#